data_AF-A0A0F9RJI4-F1
#
_entry.id   AF-A0A0F9RJI4-F1
#
_cell.length_a   1.000
_cell.length_b   1.000
_cell.length_c   1.000
_cell.angle_alpha   90.00
_cell.angle_beta   90.00
_cell.angle_gamma   90.00
#
_symmetry.space_group_name_H-M   'P 1'
#
loop_
_entity.id
_entity.type
_entity.pdbx_description
1 polymer ?
#
loop_
_entity_poly.entity_id
_entity_poly.type
_entity_poly.pdbx_seq_one_letter_code
_entity_poly.pdbx_strand_id
1 'polypeptide(L)'
;VRILPIGDIQYGAQGCDLERLKAHIDWGVQNDCYFLGMGDYLDVASPSNRRMLSQVTLYDSVREMMDNKMEDELKELLRILVPTKGRWLGLVSGHHYWEFGDGTTTDTRLAQALETKYMGDGAAVSIIRFQYAGKKGKKNSALAKIWYHHGVGSGQTAGAPLNRLEHIAKTFYADIYLMGHHHRKVSTKMPFIDYEVGPKGAITFISRNRILACTGGFLKGYGLGTENPLGQPAAGYVEKAMLTPTALGGVMLSIRPRMRTGRILVDVDISL
;
A
#
# COMPACT_ATOMS: atom_id res chain seq x y z
N VAL A 1 -2.95 14.49 -10.14
CA VAL A 1 -2.43 13.12 -10.05
C VAL A 1 -3.35 12.33 -9.13
N ARG A 2 -3.79 11.14 -9.55
CA ARG A 2 -4.55 10.19 -8.72
C ARG A 2 -3.66 9.00 -8.41
N ILE A 3 -3.69 8.52 -7.18
CA ILE A 3 -2.86 7.40 -6.73
C ILE A 3 -3.73 6.41 -5.97
N LEU A 4 -3.60 5.13 -6.31
CA LEU A 4 -4.24 4.01 -5.62
C LEU A 4 -3.16 3.19 -4.91
N PRO A 5 -3.01 3.33 -3.58
CA PRO A 5 -2.20 2.41 -2.80
C PRO A 5 -2.83 1.02 -2.80
N ILE A 6 -2.04 -0.01 -3.10
CA ILE A 6 -2.47 -1.40 -3.17
C ILE A 6 -1.53 -2.25 -2.30
N GLY A 7 -2.10 -3.01 -1.38
CA GLY A 7 -1.43 -4.02 -0.57
C GLY A 7 -2.49 -4.79 0.20
N ASP A 8 -2.04 -5.67 1.10
CA ASP A 8 -2.92 -6.56 1.87
C ASP A 8 -3.92 -7.28 0.92
N ILE A 9 -3.39 -7.69 -0.25
CA ILE A 9 -4.14 -8.46 -1.25
C ILE A 9 -4.37 -9.86 -0.69
N GLN A 10 -3.32 -10.44 -0.11
CA GLN A 10 -3.33 -11.79 0.46
C GLN A 10 -3.85 -12.82 -0.57
N TYR A 11 -3.33 -12.75 -1.80
CA TYR A 11 -3.70 -13.71 -2.84
C TYR A 11 -3.38 -15.13 -2.40
N GLY A 12 -4.31 -16.06 -2.57
CA GLY A 12 -4.20 -17.44 -2.07
C GLY A 12 -4.98 -17.67 -0.77
N ALA A 13 -5.29 -16.61 0.00
CA ALA A 13 -6.16 -16.73 1.16
C ALA A 13 -7.60 -17.06 0.76
N GLN A 14 -8.27 -17.91 1.54
CA GLN A 14 -9.68 -18.30 1.31
C GLN A 14 -10.63 -17.09 1.19
N GLY A 15 -10.33 -15.98 1.89
CA GLY A 15 -11.15 -14.77 1.88
C GLY A 15 -10.79 -13.75 0.80
N CYS A 16 -9.78 -13.99 -0.05
CA CYS A 16 -9.31 -12.98 -1.01
C CYS A 16 -10.39 -12.62 -2.05
N ASP A 17 -10.79 -11.36 -2.10
CA ASP A 17 -11.83 -10.81 -2.99
C ASP A 17 -11.25 -10.43 -4.35
N LEU A 18 -10.89 -11.44 -5.17
CA LEU A 18 -10.26 -11.23 -6.47
C LEU A 18 -11.10 -10.38 -7.43
N GLU A 19 -12.43 -10.54 -7.41
CA GLU A 19 -13.34 -9.72 -8.22
C GLU A 19 -13.25 -8.24 -7.86
N ARG A 20 -13.19 -7.92 -6.56
CA ARG A 20 -13.02 -6.53 -6.09
C ARG A 20 -11.65 -5.99 -6.40
N LEU A 21 -10.60 -6.80 -6.27
CA LEU A 21 -9.24 -6.41 -6.68
C LEU A 21 -9.23 -6.05 -8.17
N LYS A 22 -9.75 -6.94 -9.02
CA LYS A 22 -9.82 -6.73 -10.47
C LYS A 22 -10.59 -5.46 -10.81
N ALA A 23 -11.78 -5.26 -10.22
CA ALA A 23 -12.57 -4.04 -10.43
C ALA A 23 -11.82 -2.76 -9.99
N HIS A 24 -11.07 -2.83 -8.88
CA HIS A 24 -10.28 -1.71 -8.39
C HIS A 24 -9.11 -1.36 -9.34
N ILE A 25 -8.42 -2.38 -9.86
CA ILE A 25 -7.36 -2.21 -10.86
C ILE A 25 -7.91 -1.66 -12.16
N ASP A 26 -8.99 -2.24 -12.69
CA ASP A 26 -9.64 -1.82 -13.92
C ASP A 26 -10.07 -0.35 -13.84
N TRP A 27 -10.69 0.05 -12.73
CA TRP A 27 -11.06 1.45 -12.48
C TRP A 27 -9.85 2.37 -12.46
N GLY A 28 -8.77 1.97 -11.77
CA GLY A 28 -7.53 2.74 -11.69
C GLY A 28 -6.88 2.96 -13.06
N VAL A 29 -6.83 1.91 -13.89
CA VAL A 29 -6.27 2.00 -15.24
C VAL A 29 -7.11 2.92 -16.13
N GLN A 30 -8.44 2.79 -16.08
CA GLN A 30 -9.38 3.63 -16.83
C GLN A 30 -9.31 5.11 -16.43
N ASN A 31 -8.95 5.42 -15.19
CA ASN A 31 -8.91 6.78 -14.64
C ASN A 31 -7.50 7.40 -14.59
N ASP A 32 -6.54 6.79 -15.29
CA ASP A 32 -5.14 7.23 -15.37
C ASP A 32 -4.50 7.41 -13.97
N CYS A 33 -4.77 6.44 -13.09
CA CYS A 33 -4.18 6.41 -11.76
C CYS A 33 -2.76 5.84 -11.80
N TYR A 34 -1.92 6.38 -10.91
CA TYR A 34 -0.70 5.73 -10.48
C TYR A 34 -0.99 4.75 -9.34
N PHE A 35 -0.08 3.82 -9.10
CA PHE A 35 -0.19 2.82 -8.05
C PHE A 35 0.96 2.93 -7.05
N LEU A 36 0.75 2.47 -5.82
CA LEU A 36 1.78 2.44 -4.78
C LEU A 36 1.67 1.12 -4.02
N GLY A 37 2.74 0.32 -4.00
CA GLY A 37 2.73 -0.99 -3.37
C GLY A 37 2.92 -0.91 -1.86
N MET A 38 2.00 -1.51 -1.11
CA MET A 38 1.91 -1.44 0.36
C MET A 38 2.24 -2.78 1.07
N GLY A 39 2.66 -3.82 0.35
CA GLY A 39 3.06 -5.12 0.90
C GLY A 39 1.93 -6.15 0.99
N ASP A 40 2.25 -7.39 1.37
CA ASP A 40 1.32 -8.52 1.56
C ASP A 40 0.48 -8.83 0.30
N TYR A 41 1.18 -9.14 -0.79
CA TYR A 41 0.56 -9.44 -2.09
C TYR A 41 0.05 -10.87 -2.17
N LEU A 42 0.82 -11.83 -1.65
CA LEU A 42 0.49 -13.25 -1.56
C LEU A 42 0.31 -13.65 -0.10
N ASP A 43 -0.53 -14.65 0.17
CA ASP A 43 -0.70 -15.23 1.51
C ASP A 43 0.11 -16.52 1.67
N VAL A 44 1.44 -16.39 1.77
CA VAL A 44 2.34 -17.56 1.80
C VAL A 44 2.62 -18.02 3.23
N ALA A 45 3.37 -17.20 3.95
CA ALA A 45 3.87 -17.54 5.27
C ALA A 45 4.09 -16.24 6.05
N SER A 46 3.46 -16.13 7.20
CA SER A 46 3.79 -15.10 8.18
C SER A 46 5.25 -15.28 8.67
N PRO A 47 5.85 -14.28 9.34
CA PRO A 47 7.21 -14.40 9.89
C PRO A 47 7.41 -15.63 10.78
N SER A 48 6.39 -16.01 11.56
CA SER A 48 6.44 -17.23 12.39
C SER A 48 6.46 -18.50 11.54
N ASN A 49 5.63 -18.57 10.50
CA ASN A 49 5.59 -19.72 9.60
C ASN A 49 6.89 -19.86 8.81
N ARG A 50 7.45 -18.75 8.31
CA ARG A 50 8.77 -18.75 7.65
C ARG A 50 9.87 -19.25 8.58
N ARG A 51 9.90 -18.80 9.84
CA ARG A 51 10.88 -19.29 10.83
C ARG A 51 10.73 -20.79 11.07
N MET A 52 9.51 -21.29 11.22
CA MET A 52 9.26 -22.73 11.37
C MET A 52 9.73 -23.51 10.13
N LEU A 53 9.41 -23.03 8.93
CA LEU A 53 9.85 -23.65 7.68
C LEU A 53 11.37 -23.64 7.52
N SER A 54 12.05 -22.57 7.95
CA SER A 54 13.53 -22.51 7.94
C SER A 54 14.21 -23.44 8.95
N GLN A 55 13.49 -23.86 9.99
CA GLN A 55 13.99 -24.81 11.00
C GLN A 55 13.77 -26.26 10.57
N VAL A 56 12.90 -26.51 9.61
CA VAL A 56 12.73 -27.82 8.99
C VAL A 56 13.76 -27.95 7.89
N THR A 57 14.59 -28.99 7.94
CA THR A 57 15.44 -29.36 6.81
C THR A 57 14.54 -29.87 5.68
N LEU A 58 14.06 -28.94 4.84
CA LEU A 58 13.36 -29.29 3.61
C LEU A 58 14.41 -29.87 2.66
N TYR A 59 14.17 -31.08 2.18
CA TYR A 59 14.95 -31.64 1.08
C TYR A 59 14.85 -30.71 -0.14
N ASP A 60 15.91 -30.65 -0.95
CA ASP A 60 15.99 -29.75 -2.11
C ASP A 60 14.77 -29.86 -3.04
N SER A 61 14.25 -31.08 -3.25
CA SER A 61 13.05 -31.33 -4.05
C SER A 61 11.77 -30.71 -3.48
N VAL A 62 11.63 -30.65 -2.16
CA VAL A 62 10.47 -30.00 -1.51
C VAL A 62 10.59 -28.49 -1.64
N ARG A 63 11.80 -27.95 -1.49
CA ARG A 63 12.05 -26.51 -1.68
C ARG A 63 11.77 -26.09 -3.12
N GLU A 64 12.23 -26.86 -4.10
CA GLU A 64 11.96 -26.61 -5.52
C GLU A 64 10.46 -26.66 -5.83
N MET A 65 9.73 -27.63 -5.26
CA MET A 65 8.27 -27.71 -5.39
C MET A 65 7.58 -26.47 -4.81
N MET A 66 8.03 -25.96 -3.67
CA MET A 66 7.49 -24.73 -3.07
C MET A 66 7.81 -23.50 -3.92
N ASP A 67 9.06 -23.36 -4.38
CA ASP A 67 9.48 -22.27 -5.28
C ASP A 67 8.59 -22.25 -6.54
N ASN A 68 8.41 -23.38 -7.21
CA ASN A 68 7.54 -23.51 -8.38
C ASN A 68 6.09 -23.10 -8.08
N LYS A 69 5.55 -23.56 -6.94
CA LYS A 69 4.18 -23.20 -6.52
C LYS A 69 4.03 -21.69 -6.27
N MET A 70 5.03 -21.06 -5.65
CA MET A 70 5.03 -19.61 -5.38
C MET A 70 5.20 -18.79 -6.65
N GLU A 71 5.97 -19.27 -7.61
CA GLU A 71 6.04 -18.66 -8.94
C GLU A 71 4.68 -18.68 -9.64
N ASP A 72 3.96 -19.81 -9.56
CA ASP A 72 2.66 -19.93 -10.20
C ASP A 72 1.60 -19.02 -9.56
N GLU A 73 1.59 -18.91 -8.23
CA GLU A 73 0.71 -17.94 -7.54
C GLU A 73 1.05 -16.49 -7.91
N LEU A 74 2.33 -16.15 -7.99
CA LEU A 74 2.78 -14.84 -8.44
C LEU A 74 2.34 -14.56 -9.88
N LYS A 75 2.45 -15.54 -10.79
CA LYS A 75 1.99 -15.42 -12.18
C LYS A 75 0.48 -15.16 -12.25
N GLU A 76 -0.32 -15.86 -11.46
CA GLU A 76 -1.77 -15.65 -11.43
C GLU A 76 -2.14 -14.26 -10.89
N LEU A 77 -1.52 -13.81 -9.80
CA LEU A 77 -1.72 -12.45 -9.31
C LEU A 77 -1.29 -11.41 -10.35
N LEU A 78 -0.17 -11.64 -11.04
CA LEU A 78 0.32 -10.77 -12.11
C LEU A 78 -0.68 -10.64 -13.25
N ARG A 79 -1.46 -11.66 -13.60
CA ARG A 79 -2.51 -11.52 -14.64
C ARG A 79 -3.51 -10.41 -14.31
N ILE A 80 -3.79 -10.19 -13.02
CA ILE A 80 -4.67 -9.11 -12.56
C ILE A 80 -3.93 -7.77 -12.58
N LEU A 81 -2.65 -7.75 -12.19
CA LEU A 81 -1.88 -6.51 -12.00
C LEU A 81 -1.17 -6.01 -13.26
N VAL A 82 -0.92 -6.84 -14.28
CA VAL A 82 -0.22 -6.49 -15.53
C VAL A 82 -0.71 -5.20 -16.20
N PRO A 83 -2.03 -4.88 -16.23
CA PRO A 83 -2.52 -3.62 -16.78
C PRO A 83 -1.94 -2.34 -16.12
N THR A 84 -1.32 -2.47 -14.95
CA THR A 84 -0.73 -1.35 -14.17
C THR A 84 0.78 -1.17 -14.38
N LYS A 85 1.40 -2.01 -15.22
CA LYS A 85 2.85 -2.01 -15.49
C LYS A 85 3.36 -0.61 -15.85
N GLY A 86 4.47 -0.20 -15.24
CA GLY A 86 5.09 1.12 -15.44
C GLY A 86 4.33 2.31 -14.81
N ARG A 87 3.21 2.09 -14.10
CA ARG A 87 2.43 3.14 -13.42
C ARG A 87 2.61 3.19 -11.90
N TRP A 88 3.57 2.43 -11.37
CA TRP A 88 3.81 2.36 -9.93
C TRP A 88 4.86 3.39 -9.49
N LEU A 89 4.63 4.03 -8.34
CA LEU A 89 5.54 4.99 -7.73
C LEU A 89 6.59 4.35 -6.82
N GLY A 90 6.52 3.03 -6.67
CA GLY A 90 7.32 2.22 -5.76
C GLY A 90 6.48 1.12 -5.11
N LEU A 91 7.18 0.13 -4.55
CA LEU A 91 6.59 -1.02 -3.88
C LEU A 91 7.40 -1.38 -2.64
N VAL A 92 6.78 -1.41 -1.46
CA VAL A 92 7.38 -1.97 -0.24
C VAL A 92 6.96 -3.42 -0.03
N SER A 93 7.81 -4.17 0.68
CA SER A 93 7.50 -5.52 1.14
C SER A 93 6.51 -5.52 2.29
N GLY A 94 5.69 -6.56 2.31
CA GLY A 94 4.93 -6.92 3.50
C GLY A 94 5.68 -7.87 4.42
N HIS A 95 4.94 -8.52 5.31
CA HIS A 95 5.49 -9.63 6.11
C HIS A 95 4.98 -11.01 5.65
N HIS A 96 4.07 -11.09 4.67
CA HIS A 96 3.67 -12.30 3.95
C HIS A 96 4.35 -12.34 2.56
N TYR A 97 5.61 -12.77 2.52
CA TYR A 97 6.35 -13.03 1.27
C TYR A 97 7.06 -14.38 1.33
N TRP A 98 7.47 -14.89 0.16
CA TRP A 98 8.35 -16.05 0.03
C TRP A 98 9.74 -15.62 -0.43
N GLU A 99 10.79 -16.30 0.04
CA GLU A 99 12.18 -16.12 -0.40
C GLU A 99 12.60 -17.34 -1.21
N PHE A 100 12.95 -17.12 -2.48
CA PHE A 100 13.37 -18.16 -3.40
C PHE A 100 14.82 -18.59 -3.14
N GLY A 101 15.22 -19.74 -3.67
CA GLY A 101 16.61 -20.22 -3.55
C GLY A 101 17.69 -19.26 -4.07
N ASP A 102 17.34 -18.36 -4.98
CA ASP A 102 18.24 -17.33 -5.56
C ASP A 102 18.34 -16.04 -4.73
N GLY A 103 17.68 -15.98 -3.57
CA GLY A 103 17.65 -14.81 -2.68
C GLY A 103 16.68 -13.69 -3.12
N THR A 104 15.95 -13.87 -4.21
CA THR A 104 14.83 -12.99 -4.55
C THR A 104 13.60 -13.32 -3.71
N THR A 105 12.64 -12.41 -3.64
CA THR A 105 11.36 -12.64 -2.97
C THR A 105 10.21 -12.51 -3.95
N THR A 106 9.02 -12.95 -3.55
CA THR A 106 7.78 -12.70 -4.30
C THR A 106 7.60 -11.21 -4.59
N ASP A 107 7.99 -10.35 -3.65
CA ASP A 107 7.81 -8.89 -3.74
C ASP A 107 8.86 -8.25 -4.66
N THR A 108 10.11 -8.73 -4.67
CA THR A 108 11.12 -8.24 -5.63
C THR A 108 10.81 -8.70 -7.06
N ARG A 109 10.38 -9.95 -7.23
CA ARG A 109 9.95 -10.48 -8.54
C ARG A 109 8.68 -9.77 -9.04
N LEU A 110 7.73 -9.48 -8.16
CA LEU A 110 6.54 -8.68 -8.49
C LEU A 110 6.93 -7.27 -8.95
N ALA A 111 7.83 -6.60 -8.23
CA ALA A 111 8.30 -5.27 -8.59
C ALA A 111 8.98 -5.27 -9.98
N GLN A 112 9.82 -6.27 -10.26
CA GLN A 112 10.46 -6.44 -11.56
C GLN A 112 9.43 -6.63 -12.69
N ALA A 113 8.46 -7.52 -12.50
CA ALA A 113 7.43 -7.80 -13.50
C ALA A 113 6.52 -6.60 -13.79
N LEU A 114 6.26 -5.76 -12.79
CA LEU A 114 5.46 -4.54 -12.93
C LEU A 114 6.28 -3.32 -13.39
N GLU A 115 7.56 -3.48 -13.71
CA GLU A 115 8.49 -2.40 -14.09
C GLU A 115 8.51 -1.27 -13.06
N THR A 116 8.54 -1.64 -11.78
CA THR A 116 8.59 -0.69 -10.66
C THR A 116 9.82 -0.91 -9.80
N LYS A 117 10.11 0.09 -8.97
CA LYS A 117 11.20 0.02 -8.01
C LYS A 117 10.73 -0.70 -6.73
N TYR A 118 11.43 -1.76 -6.38
CA TYR A 118 11.39 -2.34 -5.05
C TYR A 118 12.05 -1.38 -4.05
N MET A 119 11.32 -1.04 -2.98
CA MET A 119 11.73 -0.03 -2.00
C MET A 119 12.23 -0.63 -0.68
N GLY A 120 12.24 -1.96 -0.55
CA GLY A 120 12.63 -2.66 0.67
C GLY A 120 11.46 -3.01 1.58
N ASP A 121 11.78 -3.49 2.77
CA ASP A 121 10.87 -3.91 3.85
C ASP A 121 10.71 -2.85 4.95
N GLY A 122 11.43 -1.73 4.83
CA GLY A 122 11.32 -0.58 5.72
C GLY A 122 10.35 0.50 5.22
N ALA A 123 10.54 1.71 5.74
CA ALA A 123 9.78 2.87 5.29
C ALA A 123 10.34 3.40 3.96
N ALA A 124 9.45 3.81 3.07
CA ALA A 124 9.78 4.40 1.78
C ALA A 124 9.19 5.80 1.64
N VAL A 125 9.78 6.59 0.74
CA VAL A 125 9.29 7.92 0.38
C VAL A 125 9.27 8.09 -1.13
N SER A 126 8.11 8.45 -1.67
CA SER A 126 7.95 8.84 -3.06
C SER A 126 7.70 10.35 -3.12
N ILE A 127 8.46 11.05 -3.98
CA ILE A 127 8.39 12.51 -4.12
C ILE A 127 7.88 12.84 -5.53
N ILE A 128 6.72 13.48 -5.60
CA ILE A 128 6.13 13.94 -6.86
C ILE A 128 6.47 15.42 -7.01
N ARG A 129 7.21 15.75 -8.09
CA ARG A 129 7.59 17.12 -8.40
C ARG A 129 6.69 17.69 -9.48
N PHE A 130 5.93 18.72 -9.13
CA PHE A 130 5.20 19.53 -10.10
C PHE A 130 6.10 20.66 -10.57
N GLN A 131 6.34 20.76 -11.87
CA GLN A 131 7.11 21.85 -12.47
C GLN A 131 6.16 22.77 -13.23
N TYR A 132 6.24 24.07 -12.96
CA TYR A 132 5.53 25.10 -13.69
C TYR A 132 6.54 25.98 -14.42
N ALA A 133 6.43 26.02 -15.75
CA ALA A 133 7.13 26.97 -16.58
C ALA A 133 6.27 28.24 -16.68
N GLY A 134 6.61 29.24 -15.86
CA GLY A 134 5.92 30.52 -15.87
C GLY A 134 6.30 31.40 -17.06
N LYS A 135 5.54 32.48 -17.27
CA LYS A 135 5.89 33.53 -18.25
C LYS A 135 7.24 34.17 -17.89
N LYS A 136 8.03 34.54 -18.91
CA LYS A 136 9.39 35.13 -18.78
C LYS A 136 10.44 34.20 -18.12
N GLY A 137 10.35 32.89 -18.30
CA GLY A 137 11.40 31.95 -17.89
C GLY A 137 11.50 31.68 -16.38
N LYS A 138 10.56 32.20 -15.57
CA LYS A 138 10.49 31.87 -14.14
C LYS A 138 10.03 30.43 -13.96
N LYS A 139 10.94 29.56 -13.52
CA LYS A 139 10.64 28.18 -13.14
C LYS A 139 10.17 28.15 -11.69
N ASN A 140 9.06 27.48 -11.45
CA ASN A 140 8.59 27.19 -10.10
C ASN A 140 8.33 25.69 -9.95
N SER A 141 8.48 25.15 -8.75
CA SER A 141 8.13 23.76 -8.48
C SER A 141 7.60 23.55 -7.09
N ALA A 142 6.64 22.62 -6.98
CA ALA A 142 6.15 22.12 -5.71
C ALA A 142 6.47 20.63 -5.61
N LEU A 143 6.65 20.16 -4.37
CA LEU A 143 6.87 18.76 -4.06
C LEU A 143 5.68 18.26 -3.25
N ALA A 144 5.13 17.12 -3.62
CA ALA A 144 4.29 16.32 -2.74
C ALA A 144 5.09 15.10 -2.28
N LYS A 145 5.20 14.92 -0.96
CA LYS A 145 5.93 13.82 -0.34
C LYS A 145 4.96 12.80 0.24
N ILE A 146 5.14 11.55 -0.14
CA ILE A 146 4.35 10.42 0.34
C ILE A 146 5.28 9.51 1.13
N TRP A 147 5.07 9.42 2.43
CA TRP A 147 5.70 8.44 3.29
C TRP A 147 4.80 7.21 3.38
N TYR A 148 5.38 6.02 3.24
CA TYR A 148 4.61 4.78 3.31
C TYR A 148 5.46 3.64 3.85
N HIS A 149 4.80 2.72 4.54
CA HIS A 149 5.38 1.54 5.15
C HIS A 149 4.28 0.47 5.20
N HIS A 150 4.60 -0.81 5.07
CA HIS A 150 3.57 -1.85 5.14
C HIS A 150 2.81 -1.80 6.47
N GLY A 151 3.51 -1.84 7.59
CA GLY A 151 2.96 -1.47 8.90
C GLY A 151 3.45 -2.43 9.97
N VAL A 152 2.96 -2.21 11.19
CA VAL A 152 3.17 -3.11 12.32
C VAL A 152 2.16 -2.75 13.41
N GLY A 153 1.60 -3.76 14.05
CA GLY A 153 0.69 -3.60 15.18
C GLY A 153 -0.40 -4.66 15.22
N SER A 154 -1.16 -4.68 16.31
CA SER A 154 -2.28 -5.62 16.52
C SER A 154 -3.56 -4.93 16.98
N GLY A 155 -3.57 -3.59 17.02
CA GLY A 155 -4.73 -2.82 17.47
C GLY A 155 -5.96 -3.06 16.60
N GLN A 156 -7.10 -3.30 17.25
CA GLN A 156 -8.33 -3.72 16.58
C GLN A 156 -9.29 -2.57 16.24
N THR A 157 -9.07 -1.38 16.80
CA THR A 157 -9.93 -0.22 16.58
C THR A 157 -9.57 0.53 15.30
N ALA A 158 -10.51 1.32 14.76
CA ALA A 158 -10.23 2.17 13.60
C ALA A 158 -9.14 3.23 13.87
N GLY A 159 -8.97 3.65 15.12
CA GLY A 159 -7.94 4.60 15.52
C GLY A 159 -6.53 4.01 15.63
N ALA A 160 -6.38 2.69 15.72
CA ALA A 160 -5.08 2.05 15.91
C ALA A 160 -4.04 2.40 14.83
N PRO A 161 -4.32 2.25 13.51
CA PRO A 161 -3.37 2.65 12.48
C PRO A 161 -3.16 4.18 12.45
N LEU A 162 -4.21 4.98 12.69
CA LEU A 162 -4.10 6.44 12.67
C LEU A 162 -3.17 6.96 13.77
N ASN A 163 -3.29 6.45 14.99
CA ASN A 163 -2.40 6.81 16.11
C ASN A 163 -0.94 6.52 15.77
N ARG A 164 -0.66 5.38 15.12
CA ARG A 164 0.70 5.03 14.70
C ARG A 164 1.24 6.03 13.67
N LEU A 165 0.44 6.37 12.67
CA LEU A 165 0.81 7.36 11.65
C LEU A 165 0.99 8.76 12.24
N GLU A 166 0.18 9.17 13.22
CA GLU A 166 0.37 10.43 13.94
C GLU A 166 1.72 10.50 14.65
N HIS A 167 2.18 9.40 15.24
CA HIS A 167 3.52 9.33 15.83
C HIS A 167 4.62 9.48 14.76
N ILE A 168 4.49 8.80 13.63
CA ILE A 168 5.45 8.93 12.51
C ILE A 168 5.47 10.36 11.95
N ALA A 169 4.31 11.02 11.86
CA ALA A 169 4.18 12.38 11.34
C ALA A 169 4.88 13.45 12.20
N LYS A 170 5.23 13.12 13.45
CA LYS A 170 6.08 13.96 14.32
C LYS A 170 7.56 13.88 13.94
N THR A 171 8.00 12.80 13.30
CA THR A 171 9.41 12.54 12.99
C THR A 171 9.74 12.80 11.53
N PHE A 172 8.92 12.28 10.61
CA PHE A 172 9.10 12.47 9.17
C PHE A 172 8.21 13.58 8.66
N TYR A 173 8.75 14.45 7.79
CA TYR A 173 7.99 15.52 7.17
C TYR A 173 7.51 15.10 5.77
N ALA A 174 6.23 14.74 5.68
CA ALA A 174 5.54 14.39 4.44
C ALA A 174 4.14 15.02 4.40
N ASP A 175 3.53 15.03 3.22
CA ASP A 175 2.16 15.53 3.03
C ASP A 175 1.13 14.40 3.22
N ILE A 176 1.55 13.17 2.93
CA ILE A 176 0.71 11.95 2.99
C ILE A 176 1.51 10.85 3.71
N TYR A 177 0.86 10.15 4.63
CA TYR A 177 1.40 9.03 5.39
C TYR A 177 0.47 7.83 5.25
N LEU A 178 1.00 6.71 4.77
CA LEU A 178 0.24 5.51 4.47
C LEU A 178 0.77 4.30 5.23
N MET A 179 -0.15 3.42 5.63
CA MET A 179 0.19 2.06 6.05
C MET A 179 -0.84 1.03 5.59
N GLY A 180 -0.41 -0.20 5.33
CA GLY A 180 -1.25 -1.39 5.20
C GLY A 180 -1.38 -2.13 6.53
N HIS A 181 -1.17 -3.44 6.52
CA HIS A 181 -1.01 -4.38 7.66
C HIS A 181 -2.27 -4.61 8.50
N HIS A 182 -3.02 -3.56 8.81
CA HIS A 182 -4.23 -3.66 9.62
C HIS A 182 -5.46 -4.09 8.83
N HIS A 183 -5.35 -4.24 7.50
CA HIS A 183 -6.44 -4.56 6.56
C HIS A 183 -7.67 -3.64 6.73
N ARG A 184 -7.47 -2.41 7.21
CA ARG A 184 -8.53 -1.44 7.51
C ARG A 184 -8.47 -0.29 6.54
N LYS A 185 -9.63 0.09 6.02
CA LYS A 185 -9.76 1.29 5.19
C LYS A 185 -10.23 2.46 6.05
N VAL A 186 -9.30 3.29 6.49
CA VAL A 186 -9.58 4.44 7.36
C VAL A 186 -8.59 5.57 7.07
N SER A 187 -9.06 6.81 7.14
CA SER A 187 -8.20 7.97 6.95
C SER A 187 -8.64 9.16 7.81
N THR A 188 -7.71 10.05 8.08
CA THR A 188 -8.00 11.38 8.63
C THR A 188 -7.15 12.46 7.97
N LYS A 189 -7.63 13.69 8.02
CA LYS A 189 -6.86 14.89 7.68
C LYS A 189 -6.31 15.48 8.98
N MET A 190 -5.00 15.59 9.09
CA MET A 190 -4.32 16.24 10.19
C MET A 190 -4.01 17.70 9.81
N PRO A 191 -4.68 18.70 10.39
CA PRO A 191 -4.36 20.10 10.16
C PRO A 191 -2.93 20.40 10.60
N PHE A 192 -2.22 21.19 9.80
CA PHE A 192 -0.83 21.55 10.05
C PHE A 192 -0.59 23.00 9.67
N ILE A 193 0.04 23.75 10.57
CA ILE A 193 0.48 25.13 10.31
C ILE A 193 1.88 25.06 9.74
N ASP A 194 2.07 25.70 8.59
CA ASP A 194 3.36 25.85 7.94
C ASP A 194 3.62 27.31 7.59
N TYR A 195 4.82 27.60 7.11
CA TYR A 195 5.25 28.94 6.75
C TYR A 195 5.75 29.00 5.31
N GLU A 196 5.37 30.06 4.60
CA GLU A 196 5.95 30.42 3.33
C GLU A 196 6.81 31.67 3.48
N VAL A 197 8.03 31.62 2.93
CA VAL A 197 8.93 32.78 2.87
C VAL A 197 8.79 33.44 1.51
N GLY A 198 8.05 34.53 1.43
CA GLY A 198 7.81 35.34 0.23
C GLY A 198 9.04 36.10 -0.28
N PRO A 199 8.88 36.91 -1.35
CA PRO A 199 9.94 37.80 -1.82
C PRO A 199 10.42 38.72 -0.69
N LYS A 200 11.74 38.97 -0.63
CA LYS A 200 12.37 39.80 0.42
C LYS A 200 12.20 39.29 1.86
N GLY A 201 11.89 38.00 2.05
CA GLY A 201 11.87 37.37 3.38
C GLY A 201 10.55 37.50 4.15
N ALA A 202 9.49 38.05 3.55
CA ALA A 202 8.18 38.16 4.21
C ALA A 202 7.63 36.76 4.56
N ILE A 203 7.32 36.52 5.83
CA ILE A 203 6.78 35.23 6.30
C ILE A 203 5.25 35.28 6.28
N THR A 204 4.62 34.25 5.73
CA THR A 204 3.15 34.07 5.77
C THR A 204 2.82 32.70 6.35
N PHE A 205 1.96 32.67 7.37
CA PHE A 205 1.40 31.42 7.89
C PHE A 205 0.39 30.84 6.92
N ILE A 206 0.48 29.54 6.71
CA ILE A 206 -0.48 28.78 5.92
C ILE A 206 -1.00 27.61 6.75
N SER A 207 -2.29 27.33 6.63
CA SER A 207 -2.87 26.09 7.11
C SER A 207 -2.99 25.13 5.93
N ARG A 208 -2.58 23.89 6.15
CA ARG A 208 -2.74 22.79 5.19
C ARG A 208 -3.03 21.49 5.90
N ASN A 209 -3.64 20.56 5.18
CA ASN A 209 -3.92 19.24 5.70
C ASN A 209 -2.82 18.27 5.27
N ARG A 210 -2.39 17.43 6.20
CA ARG A 210 -1.68 16.18 5.90
C ARG A 210 -2.67 15.03 5.93
N ILE A 211 -2.40 13.97 5.17
CA ILE A 211 -3.25 12.78 5.13
C ILE A 211 -2.59 11.67 5.92
N LEU A 212 -3.34 11.03 6.81
CA LEU A 212 -2.97 9.78 7.45
C LEU A 212 -3.98 8.73 7.00
N ALA A 213 -3.53 7.59 6.46
CA ALA A 213 -4.45 6.56 6.02
C ALA A 213 -3.91 5.14 6.20
N CYS A 214 -4.78 4.24 6.69
CA CYS A 214 -4.63 2.83 6.46
C CYS A 214 -5.30 2.46 5.13
N THR A 215 -4.57 1.76 4.26
CA THR A 215 -4.90 1.69 2.83
C THR A 215 -6.02 0.71 2.48
N GLY A 216 -6.49 -0.08 3.44
CA GLY A 216 -7.48 -1.13 3.21
C GLY A 216 -6.84 -2.49 2.92
N GLY A 217 -7.57 -3.33 2.20
CA GLY A 217 -7.15 -4.67 1.84
C GLY A 217 -8.26 -5.41 1.09
N PHE A 218 -7.94 -6.59 0.58
CA PHE A 218 -8.87 -7.39 -0.24
C PHE A 218 -9.27 -8.70 0.42
N LEU A 219 -8.95 -8.90 1.70
CA LEU A 219 -9.29 -10.09 2.47
C LEU A 219 -10.65 -9.96 3.18
N LYS A 220 -11.63 -10.76 2.78
CA LYS A 220 -12.93 -10.90 3.46
C LYS A 220 -12.75 -11.59 4.82
N GLY A 221 -13.44 -11.05 5.83
CA GLY A 221 -13.45 -11.63 7.16
C GLY A 221 -14.46 -12.76 7.37
N TYR A 222 -15.65 -12.61 6.79
CA TYR A 222 -16.78 -13.52 6.98
C TYR A 222 -17.35 -13.96 5.63
N GLY A 223 -17.71 -15.23 5.51
CA GLY A 223 -18.32 -15.82 4.32
C GLY A 223 -19.43 -16.78 4.74
N LEU A 224 -20.57 -16.73 4.06
CA LEU A 224 -21.68 -17.64 4.33
C LEU A 224 -21.42 -19.00 3.68
N GLY A 225 -21.73 -20.09 4.40
CA GLY A 225 -21.70 -21.43 3.84
C GLY A 225 -20.29 -21.98 3.61
N THR A 226 -19.30 -21.52 4.38
CA THR A 226 -17.96 -22.08 4.32
C THR A 226 -17.92 -23.47 4.95
N GLU A 227 -17.32 -24.42 4.25
CA GLU A 227 -17.20 -25.82 4.67
C GLU A 227 -15.73 -26.25 4.71
N ASN A 228 -15.42 -27.25 5.54
CA ASN A 228 -14.11 -27.92 5.54
C ASN A 228 -14.05 -28.98 4.41
N PRO A 229 -12.90 -29.62 4.15
CA PRO A 229 -12.79 -30.67 3.13
C PRO A 229 -13.70 -31.89 3.32
N LEU A 230 -14.36 -32.02 4.48
CA LEU A 230 -15.32 -33.08 4.79
C LEU A 230 -16.79 -32.63 4.60
N GLY A 231 -17.02 -31.43 4.06
CA GLY A 231 -18.36 -30.86 3.87
C GLY A 231 -19.05 -30.41 5.16
N GLN A 232 -18.30 -30.22 6.25
CA GLN A 232 -18.86 -29.75 7.52
C GLN A 232 -18.75 -28.23 7.61
N PRO A 233 -19.72 -27.53 8.23
CA PRO A 233 -19.63 -26.10 8.47
C PRO A 233 -18.31 -25.71 9.16
N ALA A 234 -17.58 -24.79 8.57
CA ALA A 234 -16.27 -24.38 9.07
C ALA A 234 -16.02 -22.89 8.79
N ALA A 235 -15.53 -22.18 9.79
CA ALA A 235 -15.20 -20.77 9.68
C ALA A 235 -13.74 -20.53 9.29
N GLY A 236 -13.49 -19.40 8.62
CA GLY A 236 -12.14 -18.87 8.39
C GLY A 236 -11.49 -18.34 9.68
N TYR A 237 -10.21 -17.98 9.62
CA TYR A 237 -9.46 -17.48 10.79
C TYR A 237 -10.13 -16.27 11.44
N VAL A 238 -10.54 -15.28 10.64
CA VAL A 238 -11.14 -14.03 11.13
C VAL A 238 -12.38 -14.29 11.97
N GLU A 239 -13.28 -15.15 11.48
CA GLU A 239 -14.49 -15.54 12.20
C GLU A 239 -14.18 -16.39 13.44
N LYS A 240 -13.27 -17.38 13.34
CA LYS A 240 -12.83 -18.20 14.48
C LYS A 240 -12.20 -17.37 15.60
N ALA A 241 -11.47 -16.31 15.24
CA ALA A 241 -10.81 -15.40 16.17
C ALA A 241 -11.72 -14.26 16.66
N MET A 242 -13.00 -14.25 16.27
CA MET A 242 -13.97 -13.20 16.61
C MET A 242 -13.50 -11.78 16.23
N LEU A 243 -12.77 -11.66 15.12
CA LEU A 243 -12.30 -10.38 14.62
C LEU A 243 -13.39 -9.69 13.81
N THR A 244 -13.52 -8.37 13.92
CA THR A 244 -14.54 -7.63 13.17
C THR A 244 -14.26 -7.60 11.67
N PRO A 245 -15.30 -7.60 10.82
CA PRO A 245 -15.11 -7.45 9.37
C PRO A 245 -14.53 -6.07 9.07
N THR A 246 -13.75 -5.96 7.99
CA THR A 246 -13.17 -4.71 7.53
C THR A 246 -13.79 -4.25 6.22
N ALA A 247 -13.77 -2.94 5.99
CA ALA A 247 -14.17 -2.38 4.70
C ALA A 247 -13.12 -2.75 3.64
N LEU A 248 -13.57 -3.38 2.56
CA LEU A 248 -12.71 -3.91 1.50
C LEU A 248 -12.35 -2.87 0.44
N GLY A 249 -11.25 -3.14 -0.27
CA GLY A 249 -10.70 -2.31 -1.32
C GLY A 249 -9.67 -1.29 -0.82
N GLY A 250 -9.08 -0.56 -1.78
CA GLY A 250 -8.09 0.48 -1.52
C GLY A 250 -8.69 1.88 -1.32
N VAL A 251 -7.88 2.80 -0.81
CA VAL A 251 -8.16 4.25 -0.81
C VAL A 251 -7.71 4.91 -2.11
N MET A 252 -8.24 6.10 -2.44
CA MET A 252 -7.74 6.94 -3.53
C MET A 252 -7.18 8.25 -3.00
N LEU A 253 -5.93 8.55 -3.34
CA LEU A 253 -5.31 9.85 -3.11
C LEU A 253 -5.46 10.76 -4.32
N SER A 254 -5.72 12.03 -4.08
CA SER A 254 -5.71 13.09 -5.09
C SER A 254 -4.67 14.15 -4.72
N ILE A 255 -3.74 14.42 -5.62
CA ILE A 255 -2.72 15.47 -5.45
C ILE A 255 -2.86 16.47 -6.59
N ARG A 256 -3.09 17.73 -6.25
CA ARG A 256 -3.37 18.80 -7.21
C ARG A 256 -2.41 19.97 -6.98
N PRO A 257 -1.68 20.42 -8.01
CA PRO A 257 -0.95 21.66 -7.92
C PRO A 257 -1.93 22.84 -7.90
N ARG A 258 -1.64 23.87 -7.11
CA ARG A 258 -2.43 25.10 -7.04
C ARG A 258 -1.52 26.30 -7.10
N MET A 259 -1.92 27.32 -7.85
CA MET A 259 -1.22 28.61 -7.86
C MET A 259 -1.75 29.53 -6.75
N ARG A 260 -0.85 30.10 -5.95
CA ARG A 260 -1.13 31.13 -4.95
C ARG A 260 0.00 32.15 -4.98
N THR A 261 -0.34 33.44 -5.10
CA THR A 261 0.64 34.56 -5.08
C THR A 261 1.86 34.37 -5.99
N GLY A 262 1.67 33.75 -7.17
CA GLY A 262 2.75 33.47 -8.13
C GLY A 262 3.60 32.24 -7.80
N ARG A 263 3.20 31.44 -6.80
CA ARG A 263 3.83 30.18 -6.40
C ARG A 263 2.94 28.98 -6.63
N ILE A 264 3.56 27.86 -6.97
CA ILE A 264 2.89 26.56 -7.04
C ILE A 264 2.97 25.90 -5.67
N LEU A 265 1.83 25.44 -5.17
CA LEU A 265 1.64 24.66 -3.95
C LEU A 265 1.00 23.33 -4.31
N VAL A 266 0.93 22.40 -3.36
CA VAL A 266 0.23 21.13 -3.52
C VAL A 266 -0.91 21.02 -2.51
N ASP A 267 -2.10 20.76 -3.02
CA ASP A 267 -3.25 20.35 -2.22
C ASP A 267 -3.37 18.81 -2.31
N VAL A 268 -3.58 18.18 -1.16
CA VAL A 268 -3.75 16.72 -1.05
C VAL A 268 -5.14 16.38 -0.51
N ASP A 269 -5.76 15.35 -1.07
CA ASP A 269 -7.05 14.82 -0.64
C ASP A 269 -7.10 13.29 -0.70
N ILE A 270 -8.08 12.69 -0.02
CA ILE A 270 -8.31 11.24 0.04
C ILE A 270 -9.79 10.89 -0.07
N SER A 271 -10.10 9.77 -0.72
CA SER A 271 -11.42 9.15 -0.78
C SER A 271 -11.32 7.68 -0.36
N LEU A 272 -12.30 7.20 0.41
CA LEU A 272 -12.42 5.81 0.87
C LEU A 272 -13.37 5.01 -0.02
#